data_AF-A0A4Q1IAA1-F1
#
_entry.id   AF-A0A4Q1IAA1-F1
#
_cell.length_a   1.000
_cell.length_b   1.000
_cell.length_c   1.000
_cell.angle_alpha   90.00
_cell.angle_beta   90.00
_cell.angle_gamma   90.00
#
_symmetry.space_group_name_H-M   'P 1'
#
loop_
_entity.id
_entity.type
_entity.pdbx_description
1 polymer ?
#
loop_
_entity_poly.entity_id
_entity_poly.type
_entity_poly.pdbx_seq_one_letter_code
_entity_poly.pdbx_strand_id
1 'polypeptide(L)'
;MLPKIGMESTFEKAVKDHNAIYHKEGAYKGQVDYILTGKQAGWYVWLMGPCTFTDLDTRPENDAHKKDWDQKVAPTVAKYGAVEYWKYKSEWSYKSGTEEAKIEEIWFLDIKRGEYYRFKALMLKINEAFAKKGDVDMQVYQNQFSENNGRDIAIVWGMKNWAEMDDDGGSVKKYYEEINGDGSWADFIDEWEAATESIVKQVWKINI
;
A
#
# COMPACT_ATOMS: atom_id res chain seq x y z
N MET A 1 -13.50 -2.98 -3.56
CA MET A 1 -14.79 -3.58 -3.92
C MET A 1 -15.27 -4.45 -2.77
N LEU A 2 -16.53 -4.27 -2.37
CA LEU A 2 -17.19 -5.15 -1.41
C LEU A 2 -18.06 -6.14 -2.19
N PRO A 3 -17.77 -7.46 -2.14
CA PRO A 3 -18.63 -8.47 -2.75
C PRO A 3 -20.01 -8.51 -2.11
N LYS A 4 -20.99 -9.05 -2.84
CA LYS A 4 -22.26 -9.46 -2.24
C LYS A 4 -22.01 -10.59 -1.26
N ILE A 5 -22.77 -10.61 -0.16
CA ILE A 5 -22.67 -11.62 0.90
C ILE A 5 -22.77 -13.02 0.27
N GLY A 6 -21.78 -13.88 0.55
CA GLY A 6 -21.73 -15.25 0.04
C GLY A 6 -21.24 -15.38 -1.41
N MET A 7 -20.87 -14.29 -2.06
CA MET A 7 -20.30 -14.27 -3.41
C MET A 7 -18.78 -14.06 -3.43
N GLU A 8 -18.10 -14.10 -2.29
CA GLU A 8 -16.68 -13.76 -2.15
C GLU A 8 -15.80 -14.62 -3.06
N SER A 9 -15.95 -15.95 -3.02
CA SER A 9 -15.20 -16.85 -3.91
C SER A 9 -15.54 -16.68 -5.39
N THR A 10 -16.80 -16.33 -5.71
CA THR A 10 -17.21 -16.05 -7.09
C THR A 10 -16.61 -14.74 -7.59
N PHE A 11 -16.58 -13.71 -6.74
CA PHE A 11 -15.93 -12.43 -7.01
C PHE A 11 -14.43 -12.62 -7.26
N GLU A 12 -13.73 -13.32 -6.35
CA GLU A 12 -12.30 -13.61 -6.49
C GLU A 12 -12.00 -14.31 -7.81
N LYS A 13 -12.77 -15.35 -8.14
CA LYS A 13 -12.61 -16.07 -9.40
C LYS A 13 -12.84 -15.15 -10.60
N ALA A 14 -13.92 -14.36 -10.60
CA ALA A 14 -14.25 -13.47 -11.70
C ALA A 14 -13.16 -12.42 -11.96
N VAL A 15 -12.61 -11.81 -10.89
CA VAL A 15 -11.52 -10.82 -11.01
C VAL A 15 -10.23 -11.48 -11.48
N LYS A 16 -9.89 -12.68 -10.99
CA LYS A 16 -8.73 -13.44 -11.47
C LYS A 16 -8.83 -13.80 -12.95
N ASP A 17 -9.99 -14.30 -13.38
CA ASP A 17 -10.24 -14.64 -14.78
C ASP A 17 -10.12 -13.38 -15.66
N HIS A 18 -10.69 -12.25 -15.21
CA HIS A 18 -10.56 -10.95 -15.90
C HIS A 18 -9.09 -10.52 -16.01
N ASN A 19 -8.34 -10.60 -14.91
CA ASN A 19 -6.94 -10.22 -14.89
C ASN A 19 -6.09 -11.11 -15.80
N ALA A 20 -6.35 -12.42 -15.84
CA ALA A 20 -5.60 -13.35 -16.68
C ALA A 20 -5.73 -13.05 -18.19
N ILE A 21 -6.83 -12.43 -18.60
CA ILE A 21 -7.10 -12.06 -20.00
C ILE A 21 -6.60 -10.64 -20.30
N TYR A 22 -6.88 -9.69 -19.42
CA TYR A 22 -6.76 -8.26 -19.72
C TYR A 22 -5.67 -7.52 -18.93
N HIS A 23 -5.25 -8.06 -17.80
CA HIS A 23 -4.35 -7.42 -16.85
C HIS A 23 -3.25 -8.39 -16.38
N LYS A 24 -2.72 -9.19 -17.31
CA LYS A 24 -1.78 -10.27 -16.99
C LYS A 24 -0.38 -9.75 -16.64
N GLU A 25 0.09 -8.75 -17.39
CA GLU A 25 1.48 -8.27 -17.32
C GLU A 25 1.60 -6.82 -17.81
N GLY A 26 2.82 -6.28 -17.72
CA GLY A 26 3.14 -4.93 -18.15
C GLY A 26 2.51 -3.83 -17.28
N ALA A 27 2.33 -2.65 -17.87
CA ALA A 27 1.85 -1.47 -17.15
C ALA A 27 0.47 -1.65 -16.51
N TYR A 28 -0.36 -2.52 -17.09
CA TYR A 28 -1.73 -2.75 -16.62
C TYR A 28 -1.87 -4.06 -15.85
N LYS A 29 -0.79 -4.66 -15.36
CA LYS A 29 -0.89 -5.88 -14.54
C LYS A 29 -1.84 -5.64 -13.36
N GLY A 30 -2.77 -6.56 -13.15
CA GLY A 30 -3.81 -6.50 -12.13
C GLY A 30 -3.58 -7.55 -11.05
N GLN A 31 -3.75 -7.15 -9.80
CA GLN A 31 -3.81 -8.06 -8.66
C GLN A 31 -5.01 -7.71 -7.78
N VAL A 32 -5.36 -8.62 -6.88
CA VAL A 32 -6.42 -8.39 -5.91
C VAL A 32 -5.94 -8.80 -4.53
N ASP A 33 -6.16 -7.90 -3.58
CA ASP A 33 -5.83 -8.05 -2.17
C ASP A 33 -7.11 -8.00 -1.33
N TYR A 34 -7.03 -8.49 -0.09
CA TYR A 34 -8.16 -8.57 0.83
C TYR A 34 -7.84 -7.93 2.17
N ILE A 35 -8.67 -6.99 2.61
CA ILE A 35 -8.48 -6.25 3.85
C ILE A 35 -8.96 -7.09 5.03
N LEU A 36 -8.04 -7.41 5.94
CA LEU A 36 -8.27 -8.27 7.11
C LEU A 36 -8.73 -7.46 8.34
N THR A 37 -8.32 -6.20 8.47
CA THR A 37 -8.55 -5.39 9.69
C THR A 37 -9.05 -3.97 9.39
N GLY A 38 -9.60 -3.32 10.41
CA GLY A 38 -10.07 -1.94 10.35
C GLY A 38 -11.47 -1.78 9.75
N LYS A 39 -11.87 -0.53 9.48
CA LYS A 39 -13.23 -0.18 9.04
C LYS A 39 -13.61 -0.76 7.66
N GLN A 40 -12.62 -1.13 6.86
CA GLN A 40 -12.79 -1.73 5.54
C GLN A 40 -12.51 -3.24 5.54
N ALA A 41 -12.41 -3.90 6.69
CA ALA A 41 -12.31 -5.35 6.74
C ALA A 41 -13.44 -6.01 5.92
N GLY A 42 -13.11 -7.04 5.14
CA GLY A 42 -14.04 -7.68 4.21
C GLY A 42 -14.07 -7.07 2.80
N TRP A 43 -13.41 -5.92 2.59
CA TRP A 43 -13.27 -5.35 1.27
C TRP A 43 -12.07 -5.94 0.54
N TYR A 44 -12.19 -6.01 -0.77
CA TYR A 44 -11.13 -6.38 -1.70
C TYR A 44 -10.57 -5.13 -2.37
N VAL A 45 -9.26 -5.08 -2.60
CA VAL A 45 -8.61 -3.98 -3.32
C VAL A 45 -8.08 -4.55 -4.62
N TRP A 46 -8.58 -4.04 -5.74
CA TRP A 46 -8.01 -4.36 -7.06
C TRP A 46 -6.97 -3.31 -7.39
N LEU A 47 -5.73 -3.76 -7.55
CA LEU A 47 -4.58 -2.92 -7.82
C LEU A 47 -4.15 -3.14 -9.27
N MET A 48 -3.87 -2.05 -9.97
CA MET A 48 -3.35 -2.08 -11.33
C MET A 48 -2.03 -1.33 -11.38
N GLY A 49 -0.99 -1.97 -11.92
CA GLY A 49 0.32 -1.37 -12.08
C GLY A 49 1.47 -2.37 -11.95
N PRO A 50 2.72 -1.86 -11.91
CA PRO A 50 3.08 -0.43 -11.93
C PRO A 50 2.78 0.23 -13.30
N CYS A 51 2.22 1.44 -13.31
CA CYS A 51 2.00 2.25 -14.51
C CYS A 51 2.42 3.71 -14.32
N THR A 52 2.60 4.41 -15.44
CA THR A 52 2.73 5.87 -15.54
C THR A 52 1.40 6.50 -15.95
N PHE A 53 1.26 7.82 -15.77
CA PHE A 53 0.11 8.54 -16.32
C PHE A 53 0.05 8.48 -17.85
N THR A 54 1.20 8.40 -18.53
CA THR A 54 1.28 8.22 -19.98
C THR A 54 0.78 6.86 -20.43
N ASP A 55 0.98 5.80 -19.64
CA ASP A 55 0.35 4.51 -19.92
C ASP A 55 -1.17 4.66 -19.88
N LEU A 56 -1.73 5.42 -18.93
CA LEU A 56 -3.18 5.64 -18.85
C LEU A 56 -3.77 6.36 -20.07
N ASP A 57 -3.04 7.28 -20.70
CA ASP A 57 -3.45 7.95 -21.94
C ASP A 57 -3.60 6.95 -23.12
N THR A 58 -2.89 5.83 -23.05
CA THR A 58 -2.87 4.79 -24.10
C THR A 58 -3.47 3.47 -23.62
N ARG A 59 -4.20 3.49 -22.51
CA ARG A 59 -4.81 2.29 -21.93
C ARG A 59 -5.69 1.62 -23.01
N PRO A 60 -5.49 0.33 -23.30
CA PRO A 60 -6.32 -0.37 -24.27
C PRO A 60 -7.78 -0.36 -23.83
N GLU A 61 -8.63 0.29 -24.62
CA GLU A 61 -10.08 0.18 -24.49
C GLU A 61 -10.60 -0.75 -25.58
N ASN A 62 -11.25 -1.84 -25.19
CA ASN A 62 -11.98 -2.68 -26.12
C ASN A 62 -13.31 -3.13 -25.52
N ASP A 63 -14.32 -3.30 -26.38
CA ASP A 63 -15.68 -3.67 -25.93
C ASP A 63 -15.72 -5.02 -25.19
N ALA A 64 -14.81 -5.94 -25.53
CA ALA A 64 -14.74 -7.25 -24.88
C ALA A 64 -14.29 -7.13 -23.41
N HIS A 65 -13.33 -6.25 -23.11
CA HIS A 65 -12.83 -5.94 -21.77
C HIS A 65 -13.96 -5.42 -20.89
N LYS A 66 -14.66 -4.38 -21.37
CA LYS A 66 -15.80 -3.79 -20.66
C LYS A 66 -16.91 -4.82 -20.45
N LYS A 67 -17.27 -5.56 -21.48
CA LYS A 67 -18.33 -6.58 -21.42
C LYS A 67 -17.98 -7.70 -20.44
N ASP A 68 -16.73 -8.16 -20.41
CA ASP A 68 -16.27 -9.17 -19.47
C ASP A 68 -16.44 -8.69 -18.02
N TRP A 69 -16.01 -7.46 -17.73
CA TRP A 69 -16.21 -6.85 -16.42
C TRP A 69 -17.69 -6.72 -16.05
N ASP A 70 -18.49 -6.12 -16.93
CA ASP A 70 -19.91 -5.83 -16.71
C ASP A 70 -20.74 -7.12 -16.53
N GLN A 71 -20.34 -8.23 -17.16
CA GLN A 71 -21.08 -9.50 -17.11
C GLN A 71 -20.58 -10.48 -16.04
N LYS A 72 -19.30 -10.45 -15.68
CA LYS A 72 -18.71 -11.44 -14.76
C LYS A 72 -18.33 -10.85 -13.41
N VAL A 73 -17.72 -9.67 -13.39
CA VAL A 73 -17.20 -9.06 -12.16
C VAL A 73 -18.28 -8.22 -11.49
N ALA A 74 -18.80 -7.20 -12.18
CA ALA A 74 -19.75 -6.25 -11.61
C ALA A 74 -20.99 -6.91 -10.95
N PRO A 75 -21.58 -8.00 -11.48
CA PRO A 75 -22.71 -8.65 -10.84
C PRO A 75 -22.41 -9.29 -9.48
N THR A 76 -21.13 -9.52 -9.15
CA THR A 76 -20.69 -10.07 -7.85
C THR A 76 -20.42 -8.98 -6.81
N VAL A 77 -20.37 -7.70 -7.22
CA VAL A 77 -20.03 -6.56 -6.35
C VAL A 77 -21.30 -5.97 -5.74
N ALA A 78 -21.30 -5.78 -4.42
CA ALA A 78 -22.34 -5.04 -3.71
C ALA A 78 -22.06 -3.54 -3.67
N LYS A 79 -20.78 -3.16 -3.52
CA LYS A 79 -20.38 -1.75 -3.43
C LYS A 79 -18.98 -1.52 -4.01
N TYR A 80 -18.84 -0.46 -4.81
CA TYR A 80 -17.55 0.07 -5.23
C TYR A 80 -16.99 1.05 -4.19
N GLY A 81 -15.67 1.03 -4.00
CA GLY A 81 -14.96 1.90 -3.07
C GLY A 81 -14.35 3.09 -3.78
N ALA A 82 -13.38 3.74 -3.13
CA ALA A 82 -12.56 4.77 -3.74
C ALA A 82 -11.71 4.20 -4.89
N VAL A 83 -11.34 5.08 -5.83
CA VAL A 83 -10.33 4.85 -6.86
C VAL A 83 -9.19 5.81 -6.56
N GLU A 84 -8.00 5.28 -6.32
CA GLU A 84 -6.84 6.05 -5.84
C GLU A 84 -5.63 5.80 -6.72
N TYR A 85 -4.71 6.79 -6.77
CA TYR A 85 -3.48 6.70 -7.54
C TYR A 85 -2.28 6.89 -6.62
N TRP A 86 -1.49 5.83 -6.48
CA TRP A 86 -0.40 5.76 -5.52
C TRP A 86 0.95 5.71 -6.25
N LYS A 87 1.79 6.72 -6.03
CA LYS A 87 3.14 6.80 -6.60
C LYS A 87 4.15 6.22 -5.63
N TYR A 88 4.88 5.20 -6.07
CA TYR A 88 6.00 4.65 -5.31
C TYR A 88 7.10 5.69 -5.11
N LYS A 89 7.59 5.83 -3.87
CA LYS A 89 8.62 6.77 -3.46
C LYS A 89 9.92 6.00 -3.19
N SER A 90 10.68 5.73 -4.24
CA SER A 90 11.90 4.93 -4.15
C SER A 90 12.93 5.52 -3.19
N GLU A 91 13.07 6.86 -3.13
CA GLU A 91 14.00 7.50 -2.20
C GLU A 91 13.63 7.34 -0.71
N TRP A 92 12.39 6.93 -0.42
CA TRP A 92 11.87 6.73 0.95
C TRP A 92 11.66 5.26 1.28
N SER A 93 11.95 4.37 0.33
CA SER A 93 11.68 2.95 0.46
C SER A 93 12.98 2.17 0.55
N TYR A 94 12.96 1.11 1.34
CA TYR A 94 14.04 0.15 1.47
C TYR A 94 13.50 -1.26 1.23
N LYS A 95 14.24 -2.04 0.43
CA LYS A 95 13.97 -3.46 0.18
C LYS A 95 15.24 -4.24 0.47
N SER A 96 15.16 -5.12 1.45
CA SER A 96 16.20 -6.10 1.80
C SER A 96 16.29 -7.24 0.77
N GLY A 97 15.22 -7.47 -0.01
CA GLY A 97 15.20 -8.43 -1.13
C GLY A 97 14.51 -9.78 -0.82
N THR A 98 13.74 -9.86 0.27
CA THR A 98 13.02 -11.07 0.69
C THR A 98 11.60 -11.12 0.13
N GLU A 99 11.42 -11.71 -1.06
CA GLU A 99 10.10 -11.86 -1.69
C GLU A 99 9.29 -13.06 -1.15
N GLU A 100 8.89 -13.01 0.13
CA GLU A 100 8.00 -14.03 0.74
C GLU A 100 6.72 -13.48 1.38
N ALA A 101 6.44 -12.19 1.23
CA ALA A 101 5.27 -11.57 1.86
C ALA A 101 3.95 -12.17 1.33
N LYS A 102 3.04 -12.49 2.26
CA LYS A 102 1.66 -12.93 2.00
C LYS A 102 0.63 -12.02 2.65
N ILE A 103 1.07 -11.23 3.62
CA ILE A 103 0.29 -10.16 4.23
C ILE A 103 1.12 -8.89 4.26
N GLU A 104 0.44 -7.75 4.27
CA GLU A 104 1.06 -6.44 4.43
C GLU A 104 0.42 -5.72 5.62
N GLU A 105 1.22 -5.14 6.50
CA GLU A 105 0.77 -4.06 7.37
C GLU A 105 0.92 -2.76 6.59
N ILE A 106 -0.16 -1.98 6.53
CA ILE A 106 -0.20 -0.71 5.81
C ILE A 106 -0.63 0.38 6.77
N TRP A 107 0.21 1.39 6.92
CA TRP A 107 -0.14 2.62 7.61
C TRP A 107 -0.53 3.65 6.57
N PHE A 108 -1.75 4.15 6.68
CA PHE A 108 -2.21 5.32 5.94
C PHE A 108 -2.08 6.55 6.83
N LEU A 109 -1.34 7.53 6.36
CA LEU A 109 -1.04 8.75 7.11
C LEU A 109 -1.74 9.93 6.48
N ASP A 110 -2.29 10.77 7.34
CA ASP A 110 -2.71 12.13 7.06
C ASP A 110 -1.56 13.08 7.42
N ILE A 111 -1.05 13.83 6.44
CA ILE A 111 0.08 14.73 6.66
C ILE A 111 -0.47 16.13 6.91
N LYS A 112 -0.02 16.77 8.00
CA LYS A 112 -0.46 18.12 8.31
C LYS A 112 -0.15 19.06 7.15
N ARG A 113 -1.13 19.90 6.82
CA ARG A 113 -1.03 20.81 5.66
C ARG A 113 0.19 21.71 5.81
N GLY A 114 1.06 21.67 4.79
CA GLY A 114 2.31 22.44 4.76
C GLY A 114 3.52 21.69 5.33
N GLU A 115 3.34 20.56 6.02
CA GLU A 115 4.42 19.82 6.69
C GLU A 115 5.06 18.72 5.81
N TYR A 116 4.63 18.59 4.55
CA TYR A 116 5.15 17.57 3.63
C TYR A 116 6.69 17.62 3.47
N TYR A 117 7.30 18.81 3.51
CA TYR A 117 8.76 18.94 3.41
C TYR A 117 9.47 18.39 4.65
N ARG A 118 8.91 18.57 5.86
CA ARG A 118 9.44 17.97 7.10
C ARG A 118 9.25 16.46 7.07
N PHE A 119 8.05 15.99 6.71
CA PHE A 119 7.77 14.57 6.54
C PHE A 119 8.76 13.91 5.56
N LYS A 120 9.01 14.53 4.40
CA LYS A 120 10.02 14.07 3.45
C LYS A 120 11.40 13.94 4.08
N ALA A 121 11.84 14.92 4.88
CA ALA A 121 13.14 14.89 5.53
C ALA A 121 13.23 13.74 6.55
N LEU A 122 12.18 13.52 7.33
CA LEU A 122 12.07 12.39 8.26
C LEU A 122 12.16 11.04 7.52
N MET A 123 11.41 10.90 6.42
CA MET A 123 11.42 9.67 5.62
C MET A 123 12.78 9.35 5.02
N LEU A 124 13.57 10.35 4.63
CA LEU A 124 14.94 10.14 4.16
C LEU A 124 15.84 9.60 5.28
N LYS A 125 15.81 10.22 6.47
CA LYS A 125 16.63 9.79 7.62
C LYS A 125 16.27 8.38 8.10
N ILE A 126 14.97 8.07 8.21
CA ILE A 126 14.54 6.75 8.67
C ILE A 126 14.83 5.66 7.63
N ASN A 127 14.77 5.99 6.33
CA ASN A 127 15.14 5.07 5.26
C ASN A 127 16.63 4.67 5.34
N GLU A 128 17.53 5.62 5.63
CA GLU A 128 18.96 5.31 5.87
C GLU A 128 19.16 4.38 7.05
N ALA A 129 18.40 4.58 8.14
CA ALA A 129 18.46 3.71 9.33
C ALA A 129 17.95 2.29 9.03
N PHE A 130 16.85 2.16 8.28
CA PHE A 130 16.35 0.85 7.84
C PHE A 130 17.30 0.16 6.85
N ALA A 131 17.92 0.92 5.95
CA ALA A 131 18.94 0.38 5.06
C ALA A 131 20.16 -0.16 5.81
N LYS A 132 20.54 0.50 6.92
CA LYS A 132 21.60 0.02 7.81
C LYS A 132 21.18 -1.20 8.64
N LYS A 133 19.91 -1.30 9.04
CA LYS A 133 19.35 -2.47 9.74
C LYS A 133 19.37 -3.71 8.84
N GLY A 134 18.95 -3.56 7.58
CA GLY A 134 19.23 -4.51 6.51
C GLY A 134 18.26 -5.71 6.38
N ASP A 135 17.24 -5.77 7.21
CA ASP A 135 16.36 -6.95 7.39
C ASP A 135 14.86 -6.59 7.35
N VAL A 136 14.52 -5.43 6.78
CA VAL A 136 13.15 -4.92 6.68
C VAL A 136 12.82 -4.53 5.25
N ASP A 137 11.57 -4.75 4.84
CA ASP A 137 11.03 -4.26 3.58
C ASP A 137 10.01 -3.16 3.87
N MET A 138 10.45 -1.89 3.83
CA MET A 138 9.59 -0.73 4.01
C MET A 138 9.37 -0.05 2.66
N GLN A 139 8.13 -0.11 2.17
CA GLN A 139 7.74 0.51 0.91
C GLN A 139 6.84 1.71 1.17
N VAL A 140 7.12 2.83 0.51
CA VAL A 140 6.38 4.08 0.72
C VAL A 140 5.74 4.55 -0.56
N TYR A 141 4.47 4.91 -0.47
CA TYR A 141 3.67 5.41 -1.59
C TYR A 141 3.02 6.74 -1.22
N GLN A 142 2.95 7.64 -2.20
CA GLN A 142 2.27 8.92 -2.07
C GLN A 142 1.02 8.95 -2.94
N ASN A 143 -0.13 9.27 -2.34
CA ASN A 143 -1.35 9.49 -3.09
C ASN A 143 -1.22 10.76 -3.97
N GLN A 144 -1.56 10.64 -5.25
CA GLN A 144 -1.44 11.74 -6.21
C GLN A 144 -2.69 12.63 -6.26
N PHE A 145 -3.84 12.13 -5.81
CA PHE A 145 -5.11 12.85 -5.82
C PHE A 145 -5.81 12.65 -4.46
N SER A 146 -5.29 13.29 -3.42
CA SER A 146 -5.86 13.12 -2.08
C SER A 146 -7.22 13.83 -1.93
N GLU A 147 -8.13 13.18 -1.21
CA GLU A 147 -9.51 13.63 -1.01
C GLU A 147 -9.76 14.15 0.41
N ASN A 148 -8.70 14.56 1.12
CA ASN A 148 -8.76 14.97 2.53
C ASN A 148 -9.40 13.88 3.43
N ASN A 149 -9.04 12.63 3.17
CA ASN A 149 -9.55 11.43 3.85
C ASN A 149 -8.48 10.72 4.71
N GLY A 150 -7.36 11.39 4.96
CA GLY A 150 -6.23 10.89 5.74
C GLY A 150 -5.39 9.82 5.05
N ARG A 151 -5.40 9.80 3.71
CA ARG A 151 -4.67 8.83 2.89
C ARG A 151 -3.71 9.54 1.94
N ASP A 152 -2.81 10.33 2.51
CA ASP A 152 -1.78 11.05 1.74
C ASP A 152 -0.55 10.18 1.48
N ILE A 153 -0.14 9.41 2.49
CA ILE A 153 1.00 8.48 2.44
C ILE A 153 0.55 7.09 2.85
N ALA A 154 1.06 6.06 2.18
CA ALA A 154 1.00 4.69 2.62
C ALA A 154 2.41 4.18 2.90
N ILE A 155 2.66 3.68 4.11
CA ILE A 155 3.88 2.94 4.44
C ILE A 155 3.50 1.47 4.61
N VAL A 156 4.20 0.60 3.91
CA VAL A 156 3.85 -0.81 3.73
C VAL A 156 5.00 -1.68 4.21
N TRP A 157 4.69 -2.63 5.08
CA TRP A 157 5.61 -3.68 5.54
C TRP A 157 5.07 -5.04 5.15
N GLY A 158 5.83 -5.78 4.36
CA GLY A 158 5.49 -7.14 3.94
C GLY A 158 5.89 -8.17 5.01
N MET A 159 5.00 -9.11 5.28
CA MET A 159 5.24 -10.23 6.21
C MET A 159 4.76 -11.54 5.61
N LYS A 160 5.40 -12.64 5.99
CA LYS A 160 5.01 -13.98 5.51
C LYS A 160 3.71 -14.46 6.13
N ASN A 161 3.46 -14.10 7.37
CA ASN A 161 2.31 -14.56 8.16
C ASN A 161 2.12 -13.71 9.44
N TRP A 162 1.00 -13.90 10.13
CA TRP A 162 0.64 -13.16 11.34
C TRP A 162 1.64 -13.31 12.51
N ALA A 163 2.34 -14.44 12.62
CA ALA A 163 3.26 -14.66 13.74
C ALA A 163 4.51 -13.77 13.68
N GLU A 164 4.82 -13.18 12.52
CA GLU A 164 5.88 -12.17 12.43
C GLU A 164 5.54 -10.88 13.18
N MET A 165 4.26 -10.62 13.46
CA MET A 165 3.82 -9.49 14.29
C MET A 165 4.00 -9.73 15.80
N ASP A 166 4.29 -10.97 16.22
CA ASP A 166 4.63 -11.27 17.62
C ASP A 166 6.06 -10.79 17.95
N ASP A 167 6.89 -10.60 16.92
CA ASP A 167 8.21 -10.01 17.04
C ASP A 167 8.11 -8.49 16.84
N ASP A 168 8.58 -7.72 17.82
CA ASP A 168 8.71 -6.27 17.70
C ASP A 168 9.79 -5.86 16.66
N GLY A 169 10.46 -6.85 16.05
CA GLY A 169 11.34 -6.71 14.89
C GLY A 169 12.66 -6.00 15.20
N GLY A 170 12.91 -5.68 16.48
CA GLY A 170 13.99 -4.82 16.94
C GLY A 170 13.81 -3.37 16.48
N SER A 171 13.87 -2.43 17.43
CA SER A 171 13.69 -1.01 17.11
C SER A 171 14.77 -0.49 16.15
N VAL A 172 14.36 0.17 15.06
CA VAL A 172 15.25 0.91 14.15
C VAL A 172 16.02 2.04 14.86
N LYS A 173 15.56 2.44 16.05
CA LYS A 173 16.15 3.48 16.89
C LYS A 173 17.67 3.40 16.98
N LYS A 174 18.22 2.22 17.30
CA LYS A 174 19.68 2.06 17.47
C LYS A 174 20.43 2.49 16.21
N TYR A 175 19.97 2.02 15.05
CA TYR A 175 20.58 2.35 13.76
C TYR A 175 20.40 3.82 13.39
N TYR A 176 19.24 4.38 13.75
CA TYR A 176 18.96 5.80 13.56
C TYR A 176 19.90 6.69 14.39
N GLU A 177 20.08 6.38 15.68
CA GLU A 177 20.98 7.13 16.58
C GLU A 177 22.44 6.97 16.19
N GLU A 178 22.87 5.79 15.72
CA GLU A 178 24.23 5.61 15.18
C GLU A 178 24.53 6.49 13.95
N ILE A 179 23.50 6.90 13.20
CA ILE A 179 23.64 7.76 12.00
C ILE A 179 23.48 9.24 12.36
N ASN A 180 22.52 9.56 13.24
CA ASN A 180 22.05 10.92 13.49
C ASN A 180 22.52 11.50 14.84
N GLY A 181 23.19 10.70 15.66
CA GLY A 181 23.70 11.06 16.99
C GLY A 181 22.82 10.55 18.13
N ASP A 182 23.44 10.34 19.30
CA ASP A 182 22.76 9.86 20.51
C ASP A 182 21.61 10.79 20.92
N GLY A 183 20.43 10.21 21.20
CA GLY A 183 19.23 10.96 21.61
C GLY A 183 18.40 11.51 20.45
N SER A 184 18.91 11.51 19.22
CA SER A 184 18.20 12.02 18.03
C SER A 184 16.89 11.30 17.70
N TRP A 185 16.66 10.12 18.28
CA TRP A 185 15.39 9.40 18.13
C TRP A 185 14.23 10.15 18.78
N ALA A 186 14.44 10.82 19.91
CA ALA A 186 13.38 11.60 20.55
C ALA A 186 12.93 12.75 19.64
N ASP A 187 13.89 13.49 19.07
CA ASP A 187 13.63 14.56 18.11
C ASP A 187 12.90 14.04 16.87
N PHE A 188 13.25 12.85 16.37
CA PHE A 188 12.54 12.21 15.26
C PHE A 188 11.06 11.97 15.58
N ILE A 189 10.76 11.46 16.78
CA ILE A 189 9.38 11.19 17.21
C ILE A 189 8.61 12.51 17.35
N ASP A 190 9.19 13.52 17.97
CA ASP A 190 8.56 14.84 18.12
C ASP A 190 8.27 15.48 16.75
N GLU A 191 9.22 15.45 15.81
CA GLU A 191 9.03 15.96 14.45
C GLU A 191 7.98 15.14 13.68
N TRP A 192 7.95 13.82 13.88
CA TRP A 192 6.95 12.94 13.27
C TRP A 192 5.54 13.28 13.74
N GLU A 193 5.32 13.41 15.05
CA GLU A 193 4.04 13.82 15.62
C GLU A 193 3.66 15.24 15.19
N ALA A 194 4.65 16.14 15.09
CA ALA A 194 4.43 17.50 14.61
C ALA A 194 4.01 17.53 13.13
N ALA A 195 4.51 16.63 12.28
CA ALA A 195 4.22 16.60 10.84
C ALA A 195 2.99 15.75 10.45
N THR A 196 2.56 14.82 11.31
CA THR A 196 1.44 13.90 11.04
C THR A 196 0.19 14.32 11.81
N GLU A 197 -0.98 14.20 11.17
CA GLU A 197 -2.28 14.49 11.78
C GLU A 197 -2.92 13.22 12.34
N SER A 198 -2.90 12.13 11.56
CA SER A 198 -3.44 10.85 11.99
C SER A 198 -2.80 9.68 11.25
N ILE A 199 -2.93 8.49 11.85
CA ILE A 199 -2.48 7.22 11.27
C ILE A 199 -3.62 6.21 11.37
N VAL A 200 -3.97 5.59 10.24
CA VAL A 200 -4.89 4.44 10.18
C VAL A 200 -4.10 3.23 9.72
N LYS A 201 -4.10 2.17 10.52
CA LYS A 201 -3.39 0.92 10.22
C LYS A 201 -4.36 -0.14 9.71
N GLN A 202 -3.97 -0.87 8.68
CA GLN A 202 -4.70 -2.01 8.13
C GLN A 202 -3.74 -3.17 7.88
N VAL A 203 -4.27 -4.39 7.91
CA VAL A 203 -3.55 -5.58 7.47
C VAL A 203 -4.25 -6.15 6.25
N TRP A 204 -3.51 -6.38 5.17
CA TRP A 204 -4.03 -6.89 3.91
C TRP A 204 -3.45 -8.28 3.65
N LYS A 205 -4.27 -9.20 3.15
CA LYS A 205 -3.80 -10.42 2.50
C LYS A 205 -3.57 -10.11 1.03
N ILE A 206 -2.37 -10.33 0.52
CA ILE A 206 -1.99 -9.87 -0.83
C ILE A 206 -2.02 -10.99 -1.86
N ASN A 207 -2.23 -10.63 -3.14
CA ASN A 207 -2.17 -11.52 -4.29
C ASN A 207 -3.05 -12.78 -4.14
N ILE A 208 -4.28 -12.59 -3.65
CA ILE A 208 -5.17 -13.70 -3.33
C ILE A 208 -5.79 -14.35 -4.55
#